data_AF-A0AAW8YK41-F1
#
_entry.id   AF-A0AAW8YK41-F1
#
_cell.length_a   1.000
_cell.length_b   1.000
_cell.length_c   1.000
_cell.angle_alpha   90.00
_cell.angle_beta   90.00
_cell.angle_gamma   90.00
#
_symmetry.space_group_name_H-M   'P 1'
#
loop_
_entity.id
_entity.type
_entity.pdbx_description
1 polymer ?
#
loop_
_entity_poly.entity_id
_entity_poly.type
_entity_poly.pdbx_seq_one_letter_code
_entity_poly.pdbx_strand_id
1 'polypeptide(L)' 'MSTKSNAYHQLSKTTPIEDMPLSEAVRVLSQTPQLLRRPIIFDDHRLLCGFNQDEIRMFIPREQRVLKMQAMSELDCF' A
#
# COMPACT_ATOMS: atom_id res chain seq x y z
N MET A 1 -4.63 -3.08 -6.91
CA MET A 1 -4.92 -4.52 -6.78
C MET A 1 -3.64 -5.34 -6.74
N SER A 2 -3.62 -6.46 -6.02
CA SER A 2 -2.52 -7.43 -6.05
C SER A 2 -2.55 -8.18 -7.39
N THR A 3 -2.00 -7.54 -8.41
CA THR A 3 -2.02 -8.00 -9.82
C THR A 3 -1.27 -9.31 -10.07
N LYS A 4 -0.52 -9.80 -9.08
CA LYS A 4 0.20 -11.09 -9.12
C LYS A 4 -0.51 -12.20 -8.34
N SER A 5 -1.62 -11.91 -7.64
CA SER A 5 -2.31 -12.92 -6.85
C SER A 5 -3.14 -13.83 -7.75
N ASN A 6 -3.14 -15.14 -7.46
CA ASN A 6 -4.00 -16.10 -8.15
C ASN A 6 -5.48 -15.72 -8.05
N ALA A 7 -5.90 -15.19 -6.88
CA ALA A 7 -7.24 -14.65 -6.68
C ALA A 7 -7.60 -13.54 -7.68
N TYR A 8 -6.66 -12.62 -7.97
CA TYR A 8 -6.89 -11.54 -8.92
C TYR A 8 -7.03 -12.07 -10.35
N HIS A 9 -6.17 -13.01 -10.76
CA HIS A 9 -6.24 -13.61 -12.09
C HIS A 9 -7.51 -14.46 -12.32
N GLN A 10 -8.05 -15.07 -11.27
CA GLN A 10 -9.32 -15.80 -11.35
C GLN A 10 -10.50 -14.82 -11.49
N LEU A 11 -10.49 -13.74 -10.71
CA LEU A 11 -11.52 -12.72 -10.77
C LEU A 11 -11.53 -11.99 -12.12
N SER A 12 -10.36 -11.60 -12.64
CA SER A 12 -10.25 -10.88 -13.91
C SER A 12 -10.73 -11.66 -15.14
N LYS A 13 -10.84 -13.00 -15.04
CA LYS A 13 -11.34 -13.86 -16.12
C LYS A 13 -12.87 -13.94 -16.16
N THR A 14 -13.55 -13.60 -15.07
CA THR A 14 -15.01 -13.73 -14.97
C THR A 14 -15.68 -12.37 -15.15
N THR A 15 -15.34 -11.39 -14.33
CA THR A 15 -15.82 -10.01 -14.46
C THR A 15 -14.79 -9.05 -13.87
N PRO A 16 -14.32 -8.05 -14.62
CA PRO A 16 -13.39 -7.05 -14.10
C PRO A 16 -14.02 -6.25 -12.94
N ILE A 17 -13.24 -5.95 -11.90
CA ILE A 17 -13.71 -5.07 -10.79
C ILE A 17 -14.06 -3.67 -11.30
N GLU A 18 -13.40 -3.22 -12.37
CA GLU A 18 -13.57 -1.88 -12.95
C GLU A 18 -14.98 -1.67 -13.53
N ASP A 19 -15.66 -2.76 -13.91
CA ASP A 19 -17.00 -2.73 -14.49
C ASP A 19 -18.11 -2.95 -13.44
N MET A 20 -17.75 -3.21 -12.18
CA MET A 20 -18.70 -3.49 -11.11
C MET A 20 -19.15 -2.20 -10.39
N PRO A 21 -20.39 -2.15 -9.87
CA PRO A 21 -20.78 -1.08 -8.96
C PRO A 21 -19.95 -1.13 -7.68
N LEU A 22 -19.68 0.04 -7.09
CA LEU A 22 -18.80 0.18 -5.92
C LEU A 22 -19.20 -0.75 -4.76
N SER A 23 -20.51 -0.91 -4.51
CA SER A 23 -21.04 -1.78 -3.47
C SER A 23 -20.66 -3.26 -3.66
N GLU A 24 -20.67 -3.73 -4.91
CA GLU A 24 -20.28 -5.08 -5.27
C GLU A 24 -18.76 -5.26 -5.19
N ALA A 25 -17.98 -4.29 -5.68
CA ALA A 25 -16.53 -4.29 -5.54
C ALA A 25 -16.09 -4.37 -4.07
N VAL A 26 -16.73 -3.61 -3.18
CA VAL A 26 -16.46 -3.67 -1.73
C VAL A 26 -16.80 -5.04 -1.15
N ARG A 27 -17.92 -5.66 -1.56
CA ARG A 27 -18.28 -7.03 -1.15
C ARG A 27 -17.21 -8.04 -1.57
N VAL A 28 -16.77 -8.00 -2.84
CA VAL A 28 -15.74 -8.91 -3.37
C VAL A 28 -14.42 -8.75 -2.62
N LEU A 29 -13.99 -7.51 -2.37
CA LEU A 29 -12.78 -7.20 -1.60
C LEU A 29 -12.86 -7.71 -0.16
N SER A 30 -14.05 -7.62 0.47
CA SER A 30 -14.29 -8.12 1.83
C SER A 30 -14.26 -9.65 1.89
N GLN A 31 -14.77 -10.33 0.87
CA GLN A 31 -14.77 -11.79 0.78
C GLN A 31 -13.40 -12.36 0.46
N THR A 32 -12.60 -11.64 -0.35
CA THR A 32 -11.28 -12.11 -0.79
C THR A 32 -10.22 -11.05 -0.50
N PRO A 33 -9.76 -10.91 0.76
CA PRO A 33 -8.80 -9.89 1.14
C PRO A 33 -7.41 -10.10 0.49
N GLN A 34 -7.15 -11.27 -0.11
CA GLN A 34 -5.93 -11.57 -0.87
C GLN A 34 -5.77 -10.70 -2.14
N LEU A 35 -6.88 -10.11 -2.62
CA LEU A 35 -6.89 -9.19 -3.76
C LEU A 35 -6.22 -7.84 -3.44
N LEU A 36 -6.16 -7.46 -2.17
CA LEU A 36 -5.56 -6.20 -1.74
C LEU A 36 -4.04 -6.31 -1.66
N ARG A 37 -3.35 -5.24 -2.08
CA ARG A 37 -1.90 -5.09 -1.85
C ARG A 37 -1.67 -4.88 -0.37
N ARG A 38 -0.68 -5.58 0.18
CA ARG A 38 -0.24 -5.48 1.58
C ARG A 38 1.20 -4.96 1.61
N PRO A 39 1.63 -4.21 2.64
CA PRO A 39 0.84 -3.69 3.78
C PRO A 39 -0.15 -2.58 3.37
N ILE A 40 -1.16 -2.29 4.20
CA ILE A 40 -2.04 -1.12 4.04
C ILE A 40 -1.79 -0.23 5.25
N ILE A 41 -1.25 0.97 5.02
CA ILE A 41 -0.90 1.93 6.06
C ILE A 41 -1.73 3.19 5.78
N PHE A 42 -2.42 3.72 6.79
CA PHE A 42 -3.21 4.92 6.62
C PHE A 42 -3.15 5.82 7.85
N ASP A 43 -3.39 7.11 7.61
CA ASP A 43 -3.51 8.21 8.55
C ASP A 43 -4.69 9.09 8.08
N ASP A 44 -5.04 10.15 8.80
CA ASP A 44 -6.22 10.99 8.48
C ASP A 44 -6.23 11.58 7.06
N HIS A 45 -5.04 11.73 6.46
CA HIS A 45 -4.87 12.35 5.14
C HIS A 45 -4.08 11.49 4.15
N ARG A 46 -3.61 10.31 4.55
CA ARG A 46 -2.61 9.54 3.79
C ARG A 46 -2.98 8.08 3.77
N LEU A 47 -2.83 7.45 2.61
CA LEU A 47 -3.07 6.02 2.43
C LEU A 47 -1.94 5.46 1.56
N LEU A 48 -1.31 4.39 2.03
CA LEU A 48 -0.32 3.61 1.31
C LEU A 48 -0.81 2.17 1.19
N CYS A 49 -0.90 1.68 -0.04
CA CYS A 49 -1.33 0.33 -0.37
C CYS A 49 -0.19 -0.42 -1.05
N GLY A 50 0.50 -1.28 -0.30
CA GLY A 50 1.72 -1.96 -0.71
C GLY A 50 2.94 -1.39 0.01
N PHE A 51 4.12 -1.89 -0.34
CA PHE A 51 5.37 -1.38 0.18
C PHE A 51 6.08 -0.54 -0.89
N ASN A 52 6.32 0.73 -0.57
CA ASN A 52 7.22 1.61 -1.29
C ASN A 52 8.10 2.33 -0.26
N GLN A 53 9.42 2.17 -0.38
CA GLN A 53 10.39 2.67 0.60
C GLN A 53 10.45 4.20 0.68
N ASP A 54 10.12 4.90 -0.40
CA ASP A 54 10.12 6.36 -0.42
C ASP A 54 8.79 6.91 0.08
N GLU A 55 7.67 6.32 -0.36
CA GLU A 55 6.34 6.74 0.08
C GLU A 55 6.10 6.46 1.56
N ILE A 56 6.58 5.33 2.11
CA ILE A 56 6.37 5.01 3.54
C ILE A 56 6.99 6.06 4.48
N ARG A 57 8.01 6.80 4.04
CA ARG A 57 8.63 7.89 4.82
C ARG A 57 7.65 9.03 5.07
N MET A 58 6.59 9.16 4.29
CA MET A 58 5.55 10.16 4.52
C MET A 58 4.81 9.94 5.85
N PHE A 59 4.79 8.71 6.38
CA PHE A 59 4.17 8.42 7.68
C PHE A 59 5.10 8.70 8.86
N ILE A 60 6.39 8.99 8.59
CA ILE A 60 7.36 9.32 9.64
C ILE A 60 7.33 10.84 9.90
N PRO A 61 7.11 11.29 11.16
CA PRO A 61 7.17 12.69 11.53
C PRO A 61 8.43 13.39 11.05
N ARG A 62 8.34 14.69 10.77
CA ARG A 62 9.46 15.46 10.19
C ARG A 62 10.70 15.44 11.08
N GLU A 63 10.51 15.58 12.40
CA GLU A 63 11.60 15.59 13.38
C GLU A 63 12.43 14.31 13.33
N GLN A 64 11.76 13.16 13.28
CA GLN A 64 12.42 11.85 13.17
C GLN A 64 13.13 11.66 11.83
N ARG A 65 12.59 12.24 10.73
CA ARG A 65 13.25 12.21 9.42
C ARG A 65 14.57 13.00 9.42
N VAL A 66 14.59 14.17 10.06
CA VAL A 66 15.80 15.01 10.17
C VAL A 66 16.86 14.32 11.03
N LEU A 67 16.46 13.80 12.20
CA LEU A 67 17.37 13.07 13.10
C LEU A 67 18.05 11.90 12.39
N LYS A 68 17.29 11.10 11.63
CA LYS A 68 17.83 9.96 10.88
C LYS A 68 18.80 10.39 9.78
N MET A 69 18.52 11.51 9.11
CA MET A 69 19.39 12.07 8.07
C MET A 69 20.72 12.57 8.66
N GLN A 70 20.66 13.26 9.81
CA GLN A 70 21.86 13.72 10.53
C GLN A 70 22.71 12.54 10.99
N ALA A 71 22.09 11.54 11.62
CA ALA A 71 22.80 10.33 12.06
C ALA A 71 23.46 9.57 10.89
N MET A 72 22.81 9.49 9.72
CA MET A 72 23.41 8.88 8.53
C MET A 72 24.61 9.68 8.02
N SER A 73 24.53 11.03 7.98
CA SER A 73 25.65 11.87 7.55
C SER A 73 26.88 11.78 8.46
N GLU A 74 26.69 11.51 9.75
CA GLU A 74 27.80 11.31 10.69
C GLU A 74 28.47 9.94 10.53
N LEU A 75 27.70 8.91 10.14
CA LEU A 75 28.22 7.56 9.89
C LEU A 75 28.98 7.43 8.57
N ASP A 76 28.60 8.21 7.55
CA ASP A 76 29.28 8.24 6.25
C ASP A 76 30.61 9.02 6.29
N CYS A 77 30.97 9.60 7.44
CA CYS A 77 32.21 10.37 7.67
C CYS A 77 33.39 9.53 8.23
N PHE A 78 33.30 8.19 8.24
CA PHE A 78 34.37 7.27 8.67
C PHE A 78 34.75 6.25 7.59
#